data_AF-A0A556PGH2-F1
#
_entry.id   AF-A0A556PGH2-F1
#
_cell.length_a   1.000
_cell.length_b   1.000
_cell.length_c   1.000
_cell.angle_alpha   90.00
_cell.angle_beta   90.00
_cell.angle_gamma   90.00
#
_symmetry.space_group_name_H-M   'P 1'
#
loop_
_entity.id
_entity.type
_entity.pdbx_description
1 polymer ?
#
loop_
_entity_poly.entity_id
_entity_poly.type
_entity_poly.pdbx_seq_one_letter_code
_entity_poly.pdbx_strand_id
1 'polypeptide(L)'
;MHWSLNILLAIFILVLQHFLSTRNKVFWGGILPVGYVILLIYILLSGKMDVGSRDFWFIAILGTTILLGDWISGRESLEKKRKQELDKMTSHDLK
;
A
#
# COMPACT_ATOMS: atom_id res chain seq x y z
N MET A 1 4.75 -28.73 16.04
CA MET A 1 5.53 -27.49 16.26
C MET A 1 5.27 -26.44 15.17
N HIS A 2 4.01 -26.11 14.85
CA HIS A 2 3.68 -25.07 13.83
C HIS A 2 2.97 -23.84 14.43
N TRP A 3 2.53 -23.93 15.68
CA TRP A 3 1.75 -22.86 16.33
C TRP A 3 2.62 -21.65 16.69
N SER A 4 3.86 -21.90 17.10
CA SER A 4 4.86 -20.88 17.43
C SER A 4 5.22 -19.99 16.23
N LEU A 5 5.26 -20.54 15.01
CA LEU A 5 5.51 -19.77 13.78
C LEU A 5 4.34 -18.85 13.43
N ASN A 6 3.10 -19.31 13.62
CA ASN A 6 1.90 -18.51 13.36
C ASN A 6 1.80 -17.31 14.32
N ILE A 7 2.18 -17.50 15.59
CA ILE A 7 2.23 -16.42 16.58
C ILE A 7 3.33 -15.41 16.20
N LEU A 8 4.50 -15.88 15.78
CA LEU A 8 5.60 -15.01 15.36
C LEU A 8 5.19 -14.14 14.15
N LEU A 9 4.46 -14.74 13.20
CA LEU A 9 3.92 -14.05 12.02
C LEU A 9 2.89 -12.98 12.41
N ALA A 10 2.00 -13.30 13.35
CA ALA A 10 0.99 -12.36 13.85
C ALA A 10 1.63 -11.17 14.59
N ILE A 11 2.64 -11.43 15.42
CA ILE A 11 3.39 -10.38 16.12
C ILE A 11 4.16 -9.50 15.12
N PHE A 12 4.78 -10.10 14.09
CA PHE A 12 5.47 -9.36 13.04
C PHE A 12 4.53 -8.43 12.26
N ILE A 13 3.33 -8.92 11.93
CA ILE A 13 2.27 -8.13 11.27
C ILE A 13 1.81 -6.98 12.17
N LEU A 14 1.59 -7.22 13.46
CA LEU A 14 1.16 -6.18 14.41
C LEU A 14 2.25 -5.12 14.63
N VAL A 15 3.51 -5.53 14.73
CA VAL A 15 4.65 -4.61 14.84
C VAL A 15 4.82 -3.80 13.56
N LEU A 16 4.67 -4.41 12.37
CA LEU A 16 4.66 -3.69 11.10
C LEU A 16 3.51 -2.68 11.02
N GLN A 17 2.32 -3.09 11.39
CA GLN A 17 1.12 -2.25 11.38
C GLN A 17 1.27 -1.04 12.31
N HIS A 18 1.75 -1.26 13.54
CA HIS A 18 1.96 -0.20 14.51
C HIS A 18 3.13 0.71 14.12
N PHE A 19 4.24 0.13 13.65
CA PHE A 19 5.41 0.87 13.17
C PHE A 19 5.10 1.75 11.96
N LEU A 20 4.24 1.27 11.06
CA LEU A 20 3.70 2.12 10.01
C LEU A 20 2.90 3.26 10.66
N SER A 21 2.02 3.02 11.65
CA SER A 21 0.92 3.95 12.01
C SER A 21 1.39 5.26 12.56
N THR A 22 2.56 5.26 13.17
CA THR A 22 3.14 6.43 13.81
C THR A 22 3.88 7.35 12.82
N ARG A 23 4.10 6.96 11.56
CA ARG A 23 5.03 7.66 10.66
C ARG A 23 4.31 8.31 9.47
N ASN A 24 4.11 9.62 9.61
CA ASN A 24 3.67 10.69 8.69
C ASN A 24 4.35 10.71 7.27
N LYS A 25 4.63 9.57 6.64
CA LYS A 25 5.37 9.46 5.38
C LYS A 25 4.65 8.59 4.34
N VAL A 26 4.86 8.99 3.09
CA VAL A 26 4.49 8.43 1.77
C VAL A 26 4.18 6.93 1.70
N PHE A 27 4.85 6.13 2.51
CA PHE A 27 4.77 4.68 2.59
C PHE A 27 3.37 4.11 2.92
N TRP A 28 2.50 4.89 3.56
CA TRP A 28 1.15 4.42 3.94
C TRP A 28 0.23 4.09 2.78
N GLY A 29 0.29 4.83 1.68
CA GLY A 29 -0.57 4.53 0.54
C GLY A 29 -0.04 3.39 -0.33
N GLY A 30 1.26 3.11 -0.27
CA GLY A 30 1.88 1.98 -0.95
C GLY A 30 1.62 0.64 -0.26
N ILE A 31 1.08 0.63 0.97
CA ILE A 31 0.79 -0.59 1.72
C ILE A 31 -0.31 -1.43 1.05
N LEU A 32 -1.25 -0.77 0.37
CA LEU A 32 -2.35 -1.44 -0.34
C LEU A 32 -1.84 -2.20 -1.57
N PRO A 33 -1.10 -1.58 -2.51
CA PRO A 33 -0.51 -2.33 -3.63
C PRO A 33 0.50 -3.38 -3.16
N VAL A 34 1.31 -3.12 -2.12
CA VAL A 34 2.24 -4.12 -1.57
C VAL A 34 1.50 -5.30 -0.93
N GLY A 35 0.47 -5.05 -0.14
CA GLY A 35 -0.37 -6.09 0.47
C GLY A 35 -1.10 -6.93 -0.57
N TYR A 36 -1.56 -6.30 -1.66
CA TYR A 36 -2.16 -6.99 -2.79
C TYR A 36 -1.19 -7.97 -3.46
N VAL A 37 0.06 -7.55 -3.70
CA VAL A 37 1.11 -8.42 -4.27
C VAL A 37 1.44 -9.60 -3.33
N ILE A 38 1.52 -9.36 -2.02
CA ILE A 38 1.75 -10.43 -1.03
C ILE A 38 0.61 -11.45 -1.04
N LEU A 39 -0.64 -11.00 -1.15
CA LEU A 39 -1.81 -11.89 -1.27
C LEU A 39 -1.76 -12.71 -2.55
N LEU A 40 -1.39 -12.12 -3.69
CA LEU A 40 -1.22 -12.85 -4.95
C LEU A 40 -0.14 -13.94 -4.82
N ILE A 41 1.00 -13.63 -4.20
CA ILE A 41 2.08 -14.60 -3.96
C ILE A 41 1.59 -15.73 -3.04
N TYR A 42 0.84 -15.43 -1.99
CA TYR A 42 0.28 -16.43 -1.09
C TYR A 42 -0.71 -17.37 -1.80
N ILE A 43 -1.60 -16.83 -2.64
CA ILE A 43 -2.56 -17.61 -3.43
C ILE A 43 -1.83 -18.54 -4.41
N LEU A 44 -0.75 -18.03 -5.02
CA LEU A 44 0.11 -18.76 -5.95
C LEU A 44 0.85 -19.92 -5.26
N LEU A 45 1.46 -19.67 -4.10
CA LEU A 45 2.13 -20.69 -3.29
C LEU A 45 1.17 -21.72 -2.70
N SER A 46 -0.08 -21.32 -2.43
CA SER A 46 -1.13 -22.22 -1.93
C SER A 46 -1.70 -23.14 -3.02
N GLY A 47 -1.32 -22.98 -4.29
CA GLY A 47 -1.85 -23.76 -5.41
C GLY A 47 -3.36 -23.54 -5.65
N LYS A 48 -3.93 -22.45 -5.12
CA LYS A 48 -5.37 -22.16 -5.19
C LYS A 48 -5.80 -21.59 -6.54
N MET A 49 -4.86 -21.08 -7.31
CA MET A 49 -5.06 -20.60 -8.68
C MET A 49 -3.93 -21.11 -9.55
N ASP A 50 -4.28 -21.57 -10.76
CA ASP A 50 -3.31 -22.00 -11.74
C ASP A 50 -2.65 -20.79 -12.40
N VAL A 51 -1.34 -20.70 -12.26
CA VAL A 51 -0.50 -19.60 -12.78
C VAL A 51 -0.54 -19.55 -14.31
N GLY A 52 -0.89 -20.66 -14.97
CA GLY A 52 -1.12 -20.73 -16.41
C GLY A 52 -2.46 -20.13 -16.88
N SER A 53 -3.37 -19.82 -15.95
CA SER A 53 -4.68 -19.25 -16.28
C SER A 53 -4.55 -17.79 -16.69
N ARG A 54 -5.08 -17.43 -17.86
CA ARG A 54 -5.16 -16.03 -18.32
C ARG A 54 -5.86 -15.14 -17.29
N ASP A 55 -6.89 -15.67 -16.63
CA ASP A 55 -7.70 -14.92 -15.66
C ASP A 55 -6.87 -14.45 -14.45
N PHE A 56 -5.90 -15.25 -13.99
CA PHE A 56 -5.01 -14.86 -12.90
C PHE A 56 -4.15 -13.65 -13.28
N TRP A 57 -3.52 -13.69 -14.46
CA TRP A 57 -2.69 -12.59 -14.95
C TRP A 57 -3.51 -11.33 -15.24
N PHE A 58 -4.72 -11.48 -15.77
CA PHE A 58 -5.65 -10.37 -15.95
C PHE A 58 -5.97 -9.68 -14.61
N ILE A 59 -6.34 -10.45 -13.59
CA ILE A 59 -6.67 -9.91 -12.27
C ILE A 59 -5.43 -9.27 -11.62
N ALA A 60 -4.27 -9.94 -11.69
CA ALA A 60 -3.04 -9.45 -11.08
C ALA A 60 -2.57 -8.11 -11.67
N ILE A 61 -2.57 -7.99 -13.00
CA ILE A 61 -2.12 -6.78 -13.70
C ILE A 61 -3.14 -5.65 -13.51
N LEU A 62 -4.43 -5.95 -13.71
CA LEU A 62 -5.49 -4.94 -13.67
C LEU A 62 -5.68 -4.41 -12.24
N GLY A 63 -5.72 -5.30 -11.24
CA GLY A 63 -5.80 -4.92 -9.82
C GLY A 63 -4.61 -4.07 -9.37
N THR A 64 -3.39 -4.45 -9.75
CA THR A 64 -2.18 -3.69 -9.41
C THR A 64 -2.18 -2.31 -10.06
N THR A 65 -2.59 -2.21 -11.33
CA THR A 65 -2.61 -0.94 -12.07
C THR A 65 -3.59 0.07 -11.44
N ILE A 66 -4.79 -0.40 -11.06
CA ILE A 66 -5.77 0.46 -10.38
C ILE A 66 -5.24 0.93 -9.02
N LEU A 67 -4.71 0.00 -8.21
CA LEU A 67 -4.18 0.31 -6.87
C LEU A 67 -3.03 1.32 -6.92
N LEU A 68 -2.13 1.18 -7.89
CA LEU A 68 -1.03 2.14 -8.09
C LEU A 68 -1.55 3.49 -8.60
N GLY A 69 -2.50 3.49 -9.54
CA GLY A 69 -3.11 4.71 -10.08
C GLY A 69 -3.80 5.54 -8.99
N ASP A 70 -4.64 4.90 -8.17
CA ASP A 70 -5.32 5.56 -7.05
C ASP A 70 -4.34 6.12 -6.02
N TRP A 71 -3.26 5.38 -5.74
CA TRP A 71 -2.24 5.85 -4.82
C TRP A 71 -1.51 7.10 -5.36
N ILE A 72 -1.09 7.08 -6.62
CA ILE A 72 -0.42 8.22 -7.26
C ILE A 72 -1.34 9.45 -7.28
N SER A 73 -2.60 9.26 -7.66
CA SER A 73 -3.61 10.33 -7.68
C SER A 73 -3.85 10.94 -6.29
N GLY A 74 -3.97 10.08 -5.27
CA GLY A 74 -4.12 10.52 -3.88
C GLY A 74 -2.91 11.33 -3.38
N ARG A 75 -1.70 10.97 -3.83
CA ARG A 75 -0.46 11.70 -3.53
C ARG A 75 -0.42 13.08 -4.19
N GLU A 76 -0.77 13.16 -5.46
CA GLU A 76 -0.79 14.41 -6.21
C GLU A 76 -1.78 15.42 -5.60
N SER A 77 -2.95 14.94 -5.17
CA SER A 77 -3.95 15.75 -4.46
C SER A 77 -3.42 16.31 -3.13
N LEU A 78 -2.74 15.48 -2.33
CA LEU A 78 -2.14 15.92 -1.07
C LEU A 78 -1.01 16.93 -1.27
N GLU A 79 -0.18 16.73 -2.28
CA GLU A 79 0.90 17.66 -2.61
C GLU A 79 0.35 19.01 -3.06
N LYS A 80 -0.69 19.01 -3.89
CA LYS A 80 -1.40 20.22 -4.32
C LYS A 80 -1.99 21.00 -3.15
N LYS A 81 -2.63 20.31 -2.18
CA LYS A 81 -3.15 20.94 -0.96
C LYS A 81 -2.04 21.56 -0.12
N ARG A 82 -0.92 20.85 0.06
CA ARG A 82 0.23 21.37 0.83
C ARG A 82 0.83 22.60 0.16
N LYS A 83 0.90 22.62 -1.18
CA LYS A 83 1.38 23.77 -1.95
C LYS A 83 0.46 24.99 -1.82
N GLN A 84 -0.86 24.78 -1.80
CA GLN A 84 -1.84 25.85 -1.56
C GLN A 84 -1.76 26.44 -0.15
N GLU A 85 -1.56 25.60 0.87
CA GLU A 85 -1.33 26.08 2.24
C GLU A 85 -0.04 26.89 2.36
N LEU A 86 1.04 26.45 1.69
CA LEU A 86 2.32 27.18 1.67
C LEU A 86 2.20 28.57 1.00
N ASP A 87 1.42 28.66 -0.09
CA ASP A 87 1.17 29.90 -0.82
C ASP A 87 0.35 30.91 0.00
N LYS A 88 -0.65 30.42 0.74
CA LYS A 88 -1.39 31.24 1.73
C LYS A 88 -0.49 31.79 2.83
N MET A 89 0.41 30.95 3.36
CA MET A 89 1.36 31.40 4.39
C MET A 89 2.31 32.46 3.82
N THR A 90 2.85 32.24 2.62
CA THR A 90 3.79 33.17 1.97
C THR A 90 3.15 34.53 1.66
N SER A 91 1.89 34.54 1.22
CA SER A 91 1.16 35.79 0.91
C SER A 91 0.78 36.60 2.15
N HIS A 92 0.64 35.95 3.31
CA HIS A 92 0.46 36.63 4.59
C HIS A 92 1.78 37.14 5.19
N ASP A 93 2.90 36.47 4.91
CA ASP A 93 4.22 36.86 5.44
C ASP A 93 4.85 38.03 4.67
N LEU A 94 4.51 38.18 3.38
CA LEU A 94 4.97 39.28 2.51
C LEU A 94 4.18 40.59 2.70
N LYS A 95 3.19 40.63 3.59
CA LYS A 95 2.31 41.79 3.81
C LYS A 95 2.51 42.38 5.21
#